data_AF-A0A8C4ZHE3-F1
#
_entry.id   AF-A0A8C4ZHE3-F1
#
_cell.length_a   1.000
_cell.length_b   1.000
_cell.length_c   1.000
_cell.angle_alpha   90.00
_cell.angle_beta   90.00
_cell.angle_gamma   90.00
#
_symmetry.space_group_name_H-M   'P 1'
#
loop_
_entity.id
_entity.type
_entity.pdbx_description
1 polymer ?
#
loop_
_entity_poly.entity_id
_entity_poly.type
_entity_poly.pdbx_seq_one_letter_code
_entity_poly.pdbx_strand_id
1 'polypeptide(L)'
;MAIFSVYLVNKAGGLIYQYDNYVPRAEAEKTFSYPLDLVLKIHDEKVIVSFGQRDGIRVGHAVLSINGVDVMGKNTADGKDVIEYLKDSSNYPVSIRFGRARLSSNEKLMLASMFHSDKVYSPGRSTAVRH
;
A
#
# COMPACT_ATOMS: atom_id res chain seq x y z
N MET A 1 -4.92 17.68 15.19
CA MET A 1 -4.75 17.23 13.80
C MET A 1 -3.28 16.94 13.57
N ALA A 2 -2.94 15.88 12.83
CA ALA A 2 -1.55 15.56 12.48
C ALA A 2 -1.33 15.82 10.98
N ILE A 3 -0.15 16.32 10.62
CA ILE A 3 0.28 16.43 9.22
C ILE A 3 0.84 15.06 8.82
N PHE A 4 0.27 14.43 7.80
CA PHE A 4 0.70 13.12 7.30
C PHE A 4 1.82 13.23 6.27
N SER A 5 1.62 14.08 5.26
CA SER A 5 2.58 14.30 4.18
C SER A 5 2.43 15.70 3.59
N VAL A 6 3.52 16.26 3.06
CA VAL A 6 3.58 17.54 2.35
C VAL A 6 4.07 17.27 0.92
N TYR A 7 3.32 17.78 -0.06
CA TYR A 7 3.66 17.69 -1.48
C TYR A 7 3.72 19.10 -2.06
N LEU A 8 4.86 19.47 -2.65
CA LEU A 8 5.03 20.68 -3.44
C LEU A 8 5.02 20.27 -4.92
N VAL A 9 4.04 20.78 -5.65
CA VAL A 9 3.81 20.48 -7.07
C VAL A 9 3.95 21.76 -7.87
N ASN A 10 4.70 21.72 -8.97
CA ASN A 10 4.89 22.88 -9.83
C ASN A 10 3.63 23.17 -10.69
N LYS A 11 3.66 24.28 -11.43
CA LYS A 11 2.55 24.70 -12.29
C LYS A 11 2.24 23.71 -13.42
N ALA A 12 3.20 22.89 -13.85
CA ALA A 12 3.03 21.88 -14.88
C ALA A 12 2.56 20.52 -14.32
N GLY A 13 2.30 20.41 -13.02
CA GLY A 13 1.86 19.17 -12.36
C GLY A 13 3.00 18.26 -11.89
N GLY A 14 4.27 18.66 -12.06
CA GLY A 14 5.42 17.89 -11.60
C GLY A 14 5.67 18.05 -10.09
N LEU A 15 5.93 16.94 -9.39
CA LEU A 15 6.30 16.93 -7.97
C LEU A 15 7.75 17.42 -7.80
N ILE A 16 7.96 18.51 -7.08
CA ILE A 16 9.28 19.13 -6.85
C ILE A 16 9.84 18.85 -5.46
N TYR A 17 8.96 18.64 -4.48
CA TYR A 17 9.38 18.28 -3.13
C TYR A 17 8.28 17.47 -2.46
N GLN A 18 8.71 16.49 -1.66
CA GLN A 18 7.83 15.58 -0.96
C GLN A 18 8.43 15.25 0.40
N TYR A 19 7.60 15.34 1.44
CA TYR A 19 7.96 14.97 2.80
C TYR A 19 6.85 14.15 3.43
N ASP A 20 7.16 12.95 3.93
CA ASP A 20 6.23 12.13 4.69
C ASP A 20 6.57 12.26 6.18
N ASN A 21 5.61 12.72 6.96
CA ASN A 21 5.71 12.87 8.41
C ASN A 21 5.00 11.72 9.15
N TYR A 22 4.54 10.70 8.40
CA TYR A 22 3.75 9.60 8.94
C TYR A 22 4.57 8.31 9.05
N VAL A 23 4.63 7.78 10.27
CA VAL A 23 5.04 6.40 10.56
C VAL A 23 3.76 5.54 10.61
N PRO A 24 3.61 4.50 9.77
CA PRO A 24 2.44 3.63 9.77
C PRO A 24 2.18 3.04 11.15
N ARG A 25 1.07 3.43 11.79
CA ARG A 25 0.75 3.04 13.17
C ARG A 25 0.04 1.69 13.33
N ALA A 26 -0.38 1.05 12.23
CA ALA A 26 -1.18 -0.17 12.27
C ALA A 26 -0.58 -1.21 11.33
N GLU A 27 0.52 -1.80 11.77
CA GLU A 27 1.04 -3.05 11.22
C GLU A 27 0.46 -4.19 12.07
N ALA A 28 -0.09 -5.21 11.42
CA ALA A 28 -0.62 -6.39 12.07
C ALA A 28 0.30 -7.56 11.72
N GLU A 29 1.02 -8.09 12.71
CA GLU A 29 1.85 -9.28 12.56
C GLU A 29 1.14 -10.47 13.19
N LYS A 30 1.04 -11.56 12.43
CA LYS A 30 0.38 -12.79 12.89
C LYS A 30 1.07 -14.01 12.29
N THR A 31 1.14 -15.07 13.09
CA THR A 31 1.57 -16.39 12.63
C THR A 31 0.39 -17.16 12.04
N PHE A 32 0.58 -17.69 10.83
CA PHE A 32 -0.41 -18.46 10.09
C PHE A 32 0.01 -19.92 10.02
N SER A 33 -1.01 -20.78 9.88
CA SER A 33 -0.88 -22.19 9.53
C SER A 33 -1.42 -22.40 8.12
N TYR A 34 -1.08 -23.52 7.49
CA TYR A 34 -1.60 -23.87 6.17
C TYR A 34 -3.02 -24.47 6.28
N PRO A 35 -3.96 -24.13 5.39
CA PRO A 35 -3.88 -23.09 4.36
C PRO A 35 -4.10 -21.69 4.95
N LEU A 36 -3.62 -20.67 4.24
CA LEU A 36 -3.85 -19.28 4.61
C LEU A 36 -5.37 -18.97 4.60
N ASP A 37 -5.86 -18.31 5.64
CA ASP A 37 -7.26 -17.87 5.78
C ASP A 37 -7.55 -16.54 5.08
N LEU A 38 -6.54 -15.98 4.40
CA LEU A 38 -6.59 -14.75 3.62
C LEU A 38 -6.48 -15.06 2.14
N VAL A 39 -7.20 -14.29 1.31
CA VAL A 39 -6.96 -14.29 -0.14
C VAL A 39 -6.01 -13.15 -0.45
N LEU A 40 -4.89 -13.47 -1.09
CA LEU A 40 -3.87 -12.51 -1.53
C LEU A 40 -3.88 -12.40 -3.06
N LYS A 41 -3.53 -11.22 -3.57
CA LYS A 41 -3.32 -10.97 -4.99
C LYS A 41 -2.14 -10.04 -5.23
N ILE A 42 -1.52 -10.13 -6.40
CA ILE A 42 -0.53 -9.14 -6.83
C ILE A 42 -1.26 -7.92 -7.40
N HIS A 43 -0.84 -6.72 -6.99
CA HIS A 43 -1.30 -5.44 -7.52
C HIS A 43 -0.14 -4.44 -7.47
N ASP A 44 0.18 -3.80 -8.60
CA ASP A 44 1.31 -2.87 -8.73
C ASP A 44 2.62 -3.40 -8.10
N GLU A 45 2.98 -4.63 -8.44
CA GLU A 45 4.18 -5.33 -7.94
C GLU A 45 4.21 -5.53 -6.41
N LYS A 46 3.07 -5.44 -5.72
CA LYS A 46 2.93 -5.71 -4.28
C LYS A 46 1.92 -6.82 -4.05
N VAL A 47 2.15 -7.65 -3.02
CA VAL A 47 1.15 -8.65 -2.59
C VAL A 47 0.19 -8.03 -1.59
N ILE A 48 -1.09 -7.97 -1.94
CA ILE A 48 -2.14 -7.32 -1.15
C ILE A 48 -3.25 -8.29 -0.77
N VAL A 49 -3.88 -8.03 0.39
CA VAL A 49 -5.06 -8.74 0.87
C VAL A 49 -6.27 -8.34 0.02
N SER A 50 -6.88 -9.30 -0.67
CA SER A 50 -8.10 -9.12 -1.44
C SER A 50 -9.36 -9.56 -0.68
N PHE A 51 -9.25 -10.49 0.27
CA PHE A 51 -10.35 -10.96 1.12
C PHE A 51 -9.85 -11.54 2.46
N GLY A 52 -10.73 -11.61 3.47
CA GLY A 52 -10.45 -12.29 4.75
C GLY A 52 -10.05 -11.38 5.92
N GLN A 53 -10.59 -10.16 6.01
CA GLN A 53 -10.24 -9.20 7.07
C GLN A 53 -10.46 -9.78 8.49
N ARG A 54 -9.39 -9.85 9.29
CA ARG A 54 -9.38 -10.35 10.67
C ARG A 54 -8.16 -9.85 11.42
N ASP A 55 -8.21 -9.80 12.76
CA ASP A 55 -7.03 -9.57 13.64
C ASP A 55 -6.21 -8.31 13.29
N GLY A 56 -6.88 -7.24 12.85
CA GLY A 56 -6.24 -5.98 12.44
C GLY A 56 -5.76 -5.94 10.99
N ILE A 57 -5.81 -7.06 10.27
CA ILE A 57 -5.50 -7.18 8.83
C ILE A 57 -6.73 -6.77 8.03
N ARG A 58 -6.58 -5.80 7.12
CA ARG A 58 -7.67 -5.25 6.31
C ARG A 58 -7.46 -5.52 4.83
N VAL A 59 -8.56 -5.56 4.07
CA VAL A 59 -8.48 -5.57 2.60
C VAL A 59 -7.70 -4.35 2.13
N GLY A 60 -6.78 -4.55 1.20
CA GLY A 60 -5.85 -3.53 0.72
C GLY A 60 -4.57 -3.37 1.56
N HIS A 61 -4.43 -4.05 2.70
CA HIS A 61 -3.11 -4.17 3.32
C HIS A 61 -2.17 -4.98 2.41
N ALA A 62 -0.91 -4.56 2.36
CA ALA A 62 0.16 -5.28 1.71
C ALA A 62 0.91 -6.17 2.72
N VAL A 63 1.49 -7.24 2.21
CA VAL A 63 2.53 -7.99 2.92
C VAL A 63 3.77 -7.10 2.99
N LEU A 64 4.28 -6.87 4.20
CA LEU A 64 5.46 -6.04 4.47
C LEU A 64 6.69 -6.90 4.78
N SER A 65 6.49 -7.98 5.53
CA SER A 65 7.55 -8.91 5.88
C SER A 65 7.01 -10.32 6.11
N ILE A 66 7.89 -11.31 5.94
CA ILE A 66 7.65 -12.72 6.19
C ILE A 66 8.76 -13.21 7.11
N ASN A 67 8.40 -13.83 8.24
CA ASN A 67 9.31 -14.30 9.30
C ASN A 67 10.29 -13.21 9.78
N GLY A 68 9.81 -11.97 9.87
CA GLY A 68 10.61 -10.82 10.28
C GLY A 68 11.52 -10.24 9.19
N VAL A 69 11.54 -10.82 7.99
CA VAL A 69 12.34 -10.34 6.85
C VAL A 69 11.44 -9.60 5.86
N ASP A 70 11.80 -8.35 5.54
CA ASP A 70 11.03 -7.50 4.63
C ASP A 70 10.94 -8.11 3.22
N VAL A 71 9.76 -8.00 2.60
CA VAL A 71 9.56 -8.41 1.21
C VAL A 71 9.96 -7.30 0.25
N MET A 72 10.43 -7.68 -0.93
CA MET A 72 10.79 -6.76 -2.01
C MET A 72 9.68 -6.80 -3.07
N GLY A 73 8.66 -5.96 -2.88
CA GLY A 73 7.49 -5.91 -3.77
C GLY A 73 6.68 -7.21 -3.69
N LYS A 74 6.74 -8.03 -4.74
CA LYS A 74 6.07 -9.34 -4.81
C LYS A 74 6.99 -10.51 -4.48
N ASN A 75 8.25 -10.24 -4.22
CA ASN A 75 9.27 -11.26 -3.97
C ASN A 75 9.71 -11.27 -2.50
N THR A 76 10.09 -12.43 -1.98
CA THR A 76 10.81 -12.54 -0.70
C THR A 76 12.22 -11.96 -0.83
N ALA A 77 12.93 -11.80 0.29
CA ALA A 77 14.33 -11.38 0.28
C ALA A 77 15.23 -12.28 -0.60
N ASP A 78 14.90 -13.56 -0.71
CA ASP A 78 15.62 -14.54 -1.55
C ASP A 78 15.21 -14.51 -3.02
N GLY A 79 14.32 -13.60 -3.43
CA GLY A 79 13.85 -13.44 -4.80
C GLY A 79 12.71 -14.37 -5.23
N LYS A 80 12.22 -15.26 -4.36
CA LYS A 80 11.07 -16.14 -4.65
C LYS A 80 9.77 -15.34 -4.67
N ASP A 81 8.81 -15.70 -5.53
CA ASP A 81 7.49 -15.09 -5.50
C ASP A 81 6.77 -15.40 -4.17
N VAL A 82 6.20 -14.37 -3.54
CA VAL A 82 5.57 -14.49 -2.22
C VAL A 82 4.31 -15.38 -2.28
N ILE A 83 3.53 -15.31 -3.36
CA ILE A 83 2.33 -16.16 -3.50
C ILE A 83 2.74 -17.62 -3.68
N GLU A 84 3.79 -17.89 -4.46
CA GLU A 84 4.34 -19.25 -4.59
C GLU A 84 4.87 -19.77 -3.26
N TYR A 85 5.63 -18.95 -2.52
CA TYR A 85 6.15 -19.30 -1.19
C TYR A 85 5.04 -19.68 -0.21
N LEU A 86 3.94 -18.92 -0.19
CA LEU A 86 2.81 -19.15 0.72
C LEU A 86 1.87 -20.29 0.30
N LYS A 87 2.00 -20.82 -0.93
CA LYS A 87 1.27 -22.00 -1.39
C LYS A 87 1.90 -23.31 -0.93
N ASP A 88 3.18 -23.31 -0.59
CA ASP A 88 3.90 -24.49 -0.13
C ASP A 88 3.66 -24.70 1.37
N SER A 89 3.01 -25.82 1.72
CA SER A 89 2.69 -26.18 3.09
C SER A 89 3.93 -26.41 3.96
N SER A 90 5.10 -26.72 3.37
CA SER A 90 6.35 -26.94 4.10
C SER A 90 6.95 -25.67 4.71
N ASN A 91 6.53 -24.50 4.23
CA ASN A 91 6.97 -23.20 4.75
C ASN A 91 6.21 -22.74 6.01
N TYR A 92 5.19 -23.50 6.44
CA TYR A 92 4.39 -23.16 7.61
C TYR A 92 4.90 -23.87 8.87
N PRO A 93 4.75 -23.25 10.07
CA PRO A 93 4.08 -21.98 10.33
C PRO A 93 4.90 -20.75 9.89
N VAL A 94 4.21 -19.70 9.44
CA VAL A 94 4.83 -18.48 8.90
C VAL A 94 4.30 -17.24 9.62
N SER A 95 5.18 -16.36 10.07
CA SER A 95 4.80 -15.02 10.57
C SER A 95 4.71 -14.06 9.40
N ILE A 96 3.59 -13.36 9.23
CA ILE A 96 3.42 -12.37 8.18
C ILE A 96 3.00 -11.04 8.80
N ARG A 97 3.73 -9.98 8.44
CA ARG A 97 3.38 -8.61 8.81
C ARG A 97 2.61 -7.95 7.68
N PHE A 98 1.43 -7.46 7.98
CA PHE A 98 0.57 -6.71 7.06
C PHE A 98 0.47 -5.25 7.45
N GLY A 99 0.36 -4.37 6.47
CA GLY A 99 0.08 -2.96 6.73
C GLY A 99 -0.25 -2.19 5.48
N ARG A 100 -0.37 -0.87 5.59
CA ARG A 100 -0.57 -0.02 4.41
C ARG A 100 0.69 -0.06 3.53
N ALA A 101 0.48 -0.33 2.23
CA ALA A 101 1.54 -0.22 1.24
C ALA A 101 2.14 1.18 1.25
N ARG A 102 3.46 1.28 1.27
CA ARG A 102 4.15 2.55 1.06
C ARG A 102 4.05 2.93 -0.42
N LEU A 103 3.82 4.22 -0.68
CA LEU A 103 3.87 4.77 -2.03
C LEU A 103 5.34 4.89 -2.44
N SER A 104 5.67 4.35 -3.60
CA SER A 104 6.93 4.57 -4.30
C SER A 104 7.00 5.99 -4.83
N SER A 105 8.21 6.45 -5.19
CA SER A 105 8.41 7.76 -5.80
C SER A 105 7.58 7.94 -7.07
N ASN A 106 7.45 6.89 -7.88
CA ASN A 106 6.65 6.91 -9.11
C ASN A 106 5.16 7.01 -8.82
N GLU A 107 4.64 6.26 -7.85
CA GLU A 107 3.24 6.38 -7.42
C GLU A 107 2.96 7.80 -6.89
N LYS A 108 3.89 8.41 -6.14
CA LYS A 108 3.75 9.79 -5.66
C LYS A 108 3.77 10.81 -6.79
N LEU A 109 4.64 10.64 -7.79
CA LEU A 109 4.67 11.48 -8.99
C LEU A 109 3.35 11.40 -9.76
N MET A 110 2.86 10.18 -9.97
CA MET A 110 1.59 9.93 -10.64
C MET A 110 0.43 10.61 -9.90
N LEU A 111 0.35 10.44 -8.58
CA LEU A 111 -0.70 11.06 -7.76
C LEU A 111 -0.63 12.59 -7.79
N ALA A 112 0.56 13.17 -7.76
CA ALA A 112 0.76 14.62 -7.89
C ALA A 112 0.23 15.15 -9.24
N SER A 113 0.52 14.44 -10.33
CA SER A 113 0.04 14.77 -11.67
C SER A 113 -1.48 14.61 -11.81
N MET A 114 -2.05 13.54 -11.27
CA MET A 114 -3.50 13.33 -11.24
C MET A 114 -4.22 14.45 -10.49
N PHE A 115 -3.69 14.83 -9.33
CA PHE A 115 -4.22 15.94 -8.54
C PHE A 115 -4.17 17.28 -9.27
N HIS A 116 -3.10 17.52 -10.06
CA HIS A 116 -3.01 18.70 -10.90
C HIS A 116 -4.12 18.72 -11.97
N SER A 117 -4.33 17.61 -12.68
CA SER A 117 -5.38 17.50 -13.69
C SER A 117 -6.78 17.69 -13.08
N ASP A 118 -7.09 17.04 -11.95
CA ASP A 118 -8.39 17.20 -11.29
C ASP A 118 -8.68 18.66 -10.93
N LYS A 119 -7.65 19.39 -10.45
CA LYS A 119 -7.76 20.84 -10.20
C LYS A 119 -8.03 21.64 -11.46
N VAL A 120 -7.39 21.31 -12.58
CA VAL A 120 -7.55 22.02 -13.86
C VAL A 120 -8.92 21.75 -14.49
N TYR A 121 -9.45 20.53 -14.39
CA TYR A 121 -10.74 20.15 -14.99
C TYR A 121 -11.95 20.37 -14.08
N SER A 122 -11.74 20.61 -12.78
CA SER A 122 -12.82 20.85 -11.81
C SER A 122 -12.86 22.25 -11.18
N PRO A 123 -12.50 23.37 -11.86
CA PRO A 123 -12.56 24.69 -11.23
C PRO A 123 -14.00 25.15 -10.95
N GLY A 124 -15.01 24.49 -11.54
CA GLY A 124 -16.41 24.92 -11.58
C GLY A 124 -17.45 24.01 -10.92
N ARG A 125 -17.10 22.96 -10.17
CA ARG A 125 -18.08 22.20 -9.37
C ARG A 125 -18.39 22.87 -8.02
N SER A 126 -18.48 24.20 -8.02
CA SER A 126 -19.18 24.93 -6.97
C SER A 126 -20.66 24.87 -7.34
N THR A 127 -21.44 24.02 -6.68
CA THR A 127 -22.90 24.17 -6.68
C THR A 127 -23.23 25.46 -5.95
N ALA A 128 -23.15 26.58 -6.68
CA ALA A 128 -23.85 27.78 -6.33
C ALA A 128 -25.35 27.47 -6.42
N VAL A 129 -25.92 27.06 -5.29
CA VAL A 129 -27.36 27.19 -5.05
C VAL A 129 -27.62 28.70 -5.12
N ARG A 130 -28.07 29.17 -6.28
CA ARG A 130 -28.64 30.50 -6.42
C ARG A 130 -29.99 30.47 -5.69
N HIS A 131 -30.04 31.12 -4.54
CA HIS A 131 -31.28 31.50 -3.86
C HIS A 131 -31.99 32.61 -4.65
#